data_AF-A0A9W4U5R8-F1
#
_entry.id   AF-A0A9W4U5R8-F1
#
_cell.length_a   1.000
_cell.length_b   1.000
_cell.length_c   1.000
_cell.angle_alpha   90.00
_cell.angle_beta   90.00
_cell.angle_gamma   90.00
#
_symmetry.space_group_name_H-M   'P 1'
#
loop_
_entity.id
_entity.type
_entity.pdbx_description
1 polymer ?
#
loop_
_entity_poly.entity_id
_entity_poly.type
_entity_poly.pdbx_seq_one_letter_code
_entity_poly.pdbx_strand_id
1 'polypeptide(L)'
;MLSKIATSALLIGASAAAAAPARVYTTVVATVTVDPAVAAAAAAPTTSKVAPPAPVVPSVVFSSVPAVPVVSSVVAPVVPPVVPSVLPSKVSSKVSSAVPSAVPSAVPSGAPGTPAPVGGGSGSISVTPHDVYGSSIGVLGCHVNVNRIAYWPTFPGCDNLCKKVTSNGRSVYILHIDQSGGAHDISYDAWNYLNSGSSATENPTMGGGIPATWEDADMDNCKDIIKTPDGKLPLSAANSMNTWAGCPAGSYVHENSSLWNVLNPNACTFGYNERCTIDLAVSNQASCPHVLGANNALTGVPVENIQYGKSSKVTALQ
;
A
#
# COMPACT_ATOMS: atom_id res chain seq x y z
N MET A 1 -36.97 71.13 5.66
CA MET A 1 -36.01 70.53 6.61
C MET A 1 -35.49 69.25 6.00
N LEU A 2 -34.19 69.24 5.70
CA LEU A 2 -33.42 68.18 5.05
C LEU A 2 -33.17 66.99 6.00
N SER A 3 -33.20 65.76 5.49
CA SER A 3 -32.16 64.73 5.71
C SER A 3 -32.52 63.49 4.88
N LYS A 4 -31.88 63.26 3.73
CA LYS A 4 -30.57 62.60 3.50
C LYS A 4 -30.69 61.09 3.31
N ILE A 5 -30.63 60.74 2.03
CA ILE A 5 -30.35 59.43 1.44
C ILE A 5 -28.90 59.05 1.80
N ALA A 6 -28.69 57.83 2.31
CA ALA A 6 -27.36 57.27 2.51
C ALA A 6 -27.13 56.16 1.48
N THR A 7 -26.28 56.46 0.51
CA THR A 7 -25.68 55.56 -0.47
C THR A 7 -24.50 54.85 0.18
N SER A 8 -24.53 53.52 0.30
CA SER A 8 -23.37 52.74 0.72
C SER A 8 -22.51 52.38 -0.49
N ALA A 9 -21.30 52.92 -0.51
CA ALA A 9 -20.25 52.61 -1.48
C ALA A 9 -19.59 51.27 -1.14
N LEU A 10 -19.45 50.41 -2.15
CA LEU A 10 -18.70 49.16 -2.14
C LEU A 10 -17.21 49.50 -2.35
N LEU A 11 -16.38 49.36 -1.30
CA LEU A 11 -14.92 49.38 -1.45
C LEU A 11 -14.42 48.02 -1.92
N ILE A 12 -13.91 47.99 -3.15
CA ILE A 12 -13.11 46.90 -3.71
C ILE A 12 -11.67 47.11 -3.23
N GLY A 13 -11.23 46.31 -2.27
CA GLY A 13 -9.82 46.23 -1.88
C GLY A 13 -9.05 45.35 -2.85
N ALA A 14 -8.26 45.95 -3.73
CA ALA A 14 -7.26 45.26 -4.52
C ALA A 14 -6.01 45.01 -3.65
N SER A 15 -5.70 43.74 -3.37
CA SER A 15 -4.44 43.33 -2.78
C SER A 15 -3.42 43.08 -3.90
N ALA A 16 -2.33 43.85 -3.89
CA ALA A 16 -1.20 43.69 -4.79
C ALA A 16 -0.37 42.47 -4.36
N ALA A 17 -0.40 41.41 -5.16
CA ALA A 17 0.53 40.28 -5.04
C ALA A 17 1.88 40.67 -5.67
N ALA A 18 2.94 40.62 -4.86
CA ALA A 18 4.32 40.81 -5.29
C ALA A 18 4.75 39.69 -6.25
N ALA A 19 5.24 40.07 -7.42
CA ALA A 19 5.77 39.15 -8.43
C ALA A 19 7.12 38.56 -7.97
N ALA A 20 7.20 37.22 -7.93
CA ALA A 20 8.46 36.50 -7.78
C ALA A 20 9.27 36.52 -9.09
N PRO A 21 10.61 36.52 -9.05
CA PRO A 21 11.43 36.58 -10.25
C PRO A 21 11.34 35.29 -11.07
N ALA A 22 11.15 35.44 -12.38
CA ALA A 22 11.12 34.35 -13.35
C ALA A 22 12.48 33.63 -13.39
N ARG A 23 12.48 32.32 -13.11
CA ARG A 23 13.60 31.42 -13.42
C ARG A 23 13.58 31.10 -14.90
N VAL A 24 14.63 31.53 -15.61
CA VAL A 24 14.94 31.11 -16.97
C VAL A 24 15.46 29.67 -16.91
N TYR A 25 14.71 28.72 -17.45
CA TYR A 25 15.19 27.36 -17.71
C TYR A 25 15.71 27.28 -19.14
N THR A 26 17.02 27.12 -19.30
CA THR A 26 17.64 26.79 -20.59
C THR A 26 17.32 25.34 -20.90
N THR A 27 16.47 25.10 -21.91
CA THR A 27 16.23 23.76 -22.44
C THR A 27 17.37 23.39 -23.38
N VAL A 28 18.17 22.38 -23.04
CA VAL A 28 19.15 21.78 -23.95
C VAL A 28 18.41 20.71 -24.75
N VAL A 29 18.11 21.01 -26.01
CA VAL A 29 17.58 20.04 -26.97
C VAL A 29 18.77 19.28 -27.55
N ALA A 30 18.94 18.02 -27.16
CA ALA A 30 19.87 17.11 -27.82
C ALA A 30 19.19 16.56 -29.09
N THR A 31 19.61 17.02 -30.25
CA THR A 31 19.24 16.43 -31.55
C THR A 31 20.03 15.15 -31.77
N VAL A 32 19.35 14.00 -31.74
CA VAL A 32 19.90 12.74 -32.24
C VAL A 32 19.67 12.70 -33.74
N THR A 33 20.74 12.86 -34.52
CA THR A 33 20.75 12.60 -35.96
C THR A 33 20.83 11.09 -36.19
N VAL A 34 19.82 10.53 -36.84
CA VAL A 34 19.81 9.14 -37.31
C VAL A 34 20.25 9.14 -38.77
N ASP A 35 21.25 8.32 -39.09
CA ASP A 35 21.87 8.18 -40.40
C ASP A 35 20.86 7.60 -41.43
N PRO A 36 20.59 8.27 -42.57
CA PRO A 36 19.65 7.77 -43.56
C PRO A 36 20.39 6.94 -44.62
N ALA A 37 20.71 5.70 -44.26
CA ALA A 37 21.12 4.70 -45.24
C ALA A 37 20.49 3.36 -44.87
N VAL A 38 19.28 3.12 -45.37
CA VAL A 38 18.85 1.94 -46.14
C VAL A 38 17.34 2.08 -46.39
N ALA A 39 16.99 2.63 -47.55
CA ALA A 39 15.68 2.45 -48.13
C ALA A 39 15.83 2.42 -49.65
N ALA A 40 15.66 1.23 -50.25
CA ALA A 40 14.92 1.00 -51.50
C ALA A 40 15.28 -0.36 -52.14
N ALA A 41 14.29 -1.24 -52.23
CA ALA A 41 13.94 -2.06 -53.41
C ALA A 41 12.81 -3.02 -52.97
N ALA A 42 11.53 -2.68 -53.19
CA ALA A 42 10.74 -2.95 -54.40
C ALA A 42 10.11 -4.36 -54.43
N ALA A 43 8.77 -4.39 -54.47
CA ALA A 43 7.89 -5.52 -54.79
C ALA A 43 8.14 -6.01 -56.26
N ALA A 44 7.79 -7.20 -56.77
CA ALA A 44 6.65 -8.12 -56.58
C ALA A 44 6.93 -9.47 -57.36
N PRO A 45 5.97 -10.38 -57.71
CA PRO A 45 6.05 -11.82 -57.45
C PRO A 45 6.28 -12.74 -58.68
N THR A 46 6.77 -13.97 -58.48
CA THR A 46 6.52 -15.11 -59.41
C THR A 46 6.54 -16.45 -58.68
N THR A 47 5.66 -17.34 -59.14
CA THR A 47 5.44 -18.74 -58.72
C THR A 47 6.49 -19.69 -59.28
N SER A 48 7.03 -20.62 -58.49
CA SER A 48 7.24 -22.01 -58.92
C SER A 48 7.59 -22.95 -57.76
N LYS A 49 7.24 -24.22 -57.94
CA LYS A 49 7.20 -25.32 -56.98
C LYS A 49 8.41 -26.24 -57.20
N VAL A 50 9.33 -26.36 -56.24
CA VAL A 50 10.37 -27.43 -56.19
C VAL A 50 10.68 -27.81 -54.73
N ALA A 51 10.92 -29.11 -54.51
CA ALA A 51 11.09 -29.84 -53.25
C ALA A 51 12.37 -29.47 -52.43
N PRO A 52 12.49 -29.92 -51.16
CA PRO A 52 13.43 -29.35 -50.19
C PRO A 52 14.82 -30.02 -50.20
N PRO A 53 15.91 -29.26 -49.96
CA PRO A 53 17.16 -29.81 -49.46
C PRO A 53 17.31 -29.68 -47.93
N ALA A 54 18.07 -30.62 -47.38
CA ALA A 54 18.33 -30.88 -45.96
C ALA A 54 18.95 -29.70 -45.16
N PRO A 55 18.85 -29.69 -43.82
CA PRO A 55 19.31 -28.58 -42.99
C PRO A 55 20.83 -28.51 -42.91
N VAL A 56 21.38 -27.36 -43.28
CA VAL A 56 22.77 -26.98 -43.01
C VAL A 56 22.80 -26.28 -41.65
N VAL A 57 23.62 -26.81 -40.74
CA VAL A 57 23.87 -26.28 -39.40
C VAL A 57 24.83 -25.08 -39.51
N PRO A 58 24.51 -23.89 -39.00
CA PRO A 58 25.49 -22.82 -38.89
C PRO A 58 26.34 -23.00 -37.62
N SER A 59 27.64 -23.14 -37.79
CA SER A 59 28.65 -23.04 -36.72
C SER A 59 28.67 -21.62 -36.18
N VAL A 60 28.41 -21.46 -34.89
CA VAL A 60 28.53 -20.18 -34.17
C VAL A 60 29.98 -20.01 -33.74
N VAL A 61 30.67 -19.03 -34.33
CA VAL A 61 32.03 -18.64 -33.92
C VAL A 61 31.89 -17.64 -32.77
N PHE A 62 32.33 -18.02 -31.57
CA PHE A 62 32.41 -17.11 -30.43
C PHE A 62 33.64 -16.21 -30.60
N SER A 63 33.41 -14.91 -30.83
CA SER A 63 34.44 -13.89 -30.73
C SER A 63 34.57 -13.46 -29.26
N SER A 64 35.73 -13.72 -28.66
CA SER A 64 36.13 -13.30 -27.33
C SER A 64 36.25 -11.77 -27.25
N VAL A 65 35.46 -11.15 -26.35
CA VAL A 65 35.63 -9.74 -25.95
C VAL A 65 36.61 -9.69 -24.77
N PRO A 66 37.59 -8.77 -24.75
CA PRO A 66 38.54 -8.65 -23.65
C PRO A 66 37.89 -8.09 -22.38
N ALA A 67 38.30 -8.66 -21.25
CA ALA A 67 37.90 -8.27 -19.90
C ALA A 67 38.36 -6.84 -19.56
N VAL A 68 37.44 -6.03 -19.03
CA VAL A 68 37.74 -4.73 -18.42
C VAL A 68 38.03 -4.96 -16.93
N PRO A 69 39.14 -4.44 -16.36
CA PRO A 69 39.42 -4.58 -14.95
C PRO A 69 38.51 -3.65 -14.12
N VAL A 70 37.78 -4.24 -13.16
CA VAL A 70 37.12 -3.51 -12.07
C VAL A 70 37.79 -3.93 -10.77
N VAL A 71 38.47 -2.98 -10.13
CA VAL A 71 38.88 -3.02 -8.71
C VAL A 71 38.86 -1.56 -8.24
N SER A 72 37.88 -1.15 -7.44
CA SER A 72 37.64 -1.38 -6.00
C SER A 72 38.07 -0.15 -5.22
N SER A 73 37.13 0.77 -5.00
CA SER A 73 37.27 1.82 -4.00
C SER A 73 36.48 1.40 -2.76
N VAL A 74 37.20 0.96 -1.74
CA VAL A 74 36.66 0.60 -0.43
C VAL A 74 36.54 1.90 0.37
N VAL A 75 35.31 2.43 0.50
CA VAL A 75 35.01 3.45 1.50
C VAL A 75 34.43 2.72 2.71
N ALA A 76 35.21 2.68 3.79
CA ALA A 76 34.77 2.14 5.07
C ALA A 76 33.66 3.02 5.67
N PRO A 77 32.59 2.43 6.25
CA PRO A 77 31.62 3.21 7.00
C PRO A 77 32.22 3.65 8.34
N VAL A 78 32.17 4.96 8.58
CA VAL A 78 32.49 5.58 9.87
C VAL A 78 31.41 5.16 10.88
N VAL A 79 31.81 4.36 11.87
CA VAL A 79 30.97 3.97 13.02
C VAL A 79 30.94 5.14 14.01
N PRO A 80 29.76 5.70 14.37
CA PRO A 80 29.67 6.66 15.46
C PRO A 80 29.82 5.94 16.83
N PRO A 81 30.42 6.59 17.84
CA PRO A 81 30.65 5.98 19.14
C PRO A 81 29.36 5.77 19.93
N VAL A 82 29.21 4.56 20.46
CA VAL A 82 28.18 4.17 21.43
C VAL A 82 28.44 4.89 22.75
N VAL A 83 27.46 5.67 23.20
CA VAL A 83 27.44 6.27 24.54
C VAL A 83 26.79 5.27 25.51
N PRO A 84 27.46 4.85 26.60
CA PRO A 84 26.85 3.97 27.58
C PRO A 84 25.87 4.74 28.47
N SER A 85 24.57 4.40 28.39
CA SER A 85 23.58 4.84 29.37
C SER A 85 23.73 4.04 30.66
N VAL A 86 24.16 4.74 31.70
CA VAL A 86 24.27 4.26 33.07
C VAL A 86 22.88 4.18 33.68
N LEU A 87 22.43 2.97 34.02
CA LEU A 87 21.32 2.74 34.95
C LEU A 87 21.74 3.11 36.39
N PRO A 88 20.84 3.72 37.18
CA PRO A 88 20.83 3.52 38.62
C PRO A 88 19.68 2.60 39.02
N SER A 89 20.04 1.43 39.54
CA SER A 89 19.19 0.63 40.42
C SER A 89 19.19 1.24 41.82
N LYS A 90 18.00 1.36 42.45
CA LYS A 90 17.69 1.12 43.89
C LYS A 90 16.52 2.00 44.37
N VAL A 91 15.35 1.39 44.53
CA VAL A 91 14.38 1.68 45.62
C VAL A 91 13.74 0.33 45.96
N SER A 92 14.29 -0.40 46.93
CA SER A 92 13.85 -0.44 48.34
C SER A 92 12.42 -0.96 48.52
N SER A 93 12.38 -2.27 48.73
CA SER A 93 11.29 -3.10 49.22
C SER A 93 10.90 -2.74 50.66
N LYS A 94 9.64 -2.38 50.89
CA LYS A 94 8.93 -2.54 52.18
C LYS A 94 7.43 -2.33 51.96
N VAL A 95 6.66 -3.42 51.85
CA VAL A 95 5.26 -3.41 52.31
C VAL A 95 5.00 -4.73 53.02
N SER A 96 4.53 -4.58 54.24
CA SER A 96 4.33 -5.59 55.26
C SER A 96 3.23 -6.58 54.92
N SER A 97 3.47 -7.81 55.35
CA SER A 97 2.54 -8.88 55.61
C SER A 97 1.42 -8.44 56.58
N ALA A 98 0.17 -8.53 56.14
CA ALA A 98 -0.99 -8.66 57.02
C ALA A 98 -2.10 -9.41 56.25
N VAL A 99 -2.24 -10.69 56.56
CA VAL A 99 -3.37 -11.54 56.18
C VAL A 99 -4.51 -11.28 57.18
N PRO A 100 -5.74 -11.10 56.70
CA PRO A 100 -6.85 -11.77 57.36
C PRO A 100 -7.66 -12.61 56.37
N SER A 101 -7.80 -13.89 56.72
CA SER A 101 -8.80 -14.79 56.17
C SER A 101 -10.21 -14.27 56.46
N ALA A 102 -10.99 -14.04 55.42
CA ALA A 102 -12.44 -14.09 55.46
C ALA A 102 -12.96 -14.34 54.04
N VAL A 103 -13.36 -15.58 53.78
CA VAL A 103 -14.11 -15.98 52.59
C VAL A 103 -15.58 -15.67 52.83
N PRO A 104 -16.26 -15.02 51.88
CA PRO A 104 -17.60 -15.43 51.55
C PRO A 104 -17.70 -15.77 50.06
N SER A 105 -18.20 -16.98 49.83
CA SER A 105 -18.66 -17.47 48.54
C SER A 105 -19.73 -16.55 47.97
N ALA A 106 -19.46 -15.95 46.82
CA ALA A 106 -20.48 -15.51 45.88
C ALA A 106 -19.88 -15.62 44.47
N VAL A 107 -20.42 -16.54 43.68
CA VAL A 107 -20.08 -16.72 42.27
C VAL A 107 -20.95 -15.73 41.47
N PRO A 108 -20.39 -14.73 40.76
CA PRO A 108 -21.13 -14.05 39.73
C PRO A 108 -20.86 -14.77 38.40
N SER A 109 -21.93 -15.26 37.78
CA SER A 109 -21.91 -15.68 36.37
C SER A 109 -21.32 -14.57 35.51
N GLY A 110 -20.20 -14.86 34.86
CA GLY A 110 -19.54 -13.95 33.94
C GLY A 110 -20.42 -13.69 32.71
N ALA A 111 -20.92 -12.46 32.60
CA ALA A 111 -21.33 -11.92 31.32
C ALA A 111 -20.08 -11.74 30.43
N PRO A 112 -20.18 -11.87 29.10
CA PRO A 112 -19.10 -11.52 28.19
C PRO A 112 -18.71 -10.07 28.43
N GLY A 113 -17.45 -9.83 28.79
CA GLY A 113 -16.93 -8.48 28.91
C GLY A 113 -17.01 -7.81 27.55
N THR A 114 -17.79 -6.74 27.46
CA THR A 114 -17.73 -5.81 26.32
C THR A 114 -16.27 -5.36 26.20
N PRO A 115 -15.64 -5.46 25.00
CA PRO A 115 -14.30 -4.92 24.82
C PRO A 115 -14.29 -3.45 25.25
N ALA A 116 -13.31 -3.07 26.07
CA ALA A 116 -13.09 -1.68 26.40
C ALA A 116 -12.96 -0.88 25.09
N PRO A 117 -13.55 0.32 24.98
CA PRO A 117 -13.37 1.13 23.79
C PRO A 117 -11.88 1.45 23.66
N VAL A 118 -11.24 0.89 22.64
CA VAL A 118 -9.94 1.36 22.18
C VAL A 118 -10.11 2.85 21.95
N GLY A 119 -9.33 3.69 22.64
CA GLY A 119 -9.42 5.14 22.48
C GLY A 119 -9.09 5.50 21.02
N GLY A 120 -10.13 5.59 20.19
CA GLY A 120 -9.99 5.65 18.74
C GLY A 120 -9.53 7.01 18.25
N GLY A 121 -8.54 7.02 17.38
CA GLY A 121 -8.18 8.20 16.60
C GLY A 121 -9.36 8.65 15.74
N SER A 122 -9.52 9.96 15.57
CA SER A 122 -10.47 10.53 14.62
C SER A 122 -9.98 11.89 14.14
N GLY A 123 -10.53 12.37 13.03
CA GLY A 123 -10.15 13.68 12.51
C GLY A 123 -10.89 14.09 11.23
N SER A 124 -10.59 15.30 10.78
CA SER A 124 -11.03 15.84 9.49
C SER A 124 -9.92 15.72 8.47
N ILE A 125 -10.26 15.29 7.26
CA ILE A 125 -9.33 15.04 6.15
C ILE A 125 -9.94 15.49 4.82
N SER A 126 -9.10 15.60 3.78
CA SER A 126 -9.54 15.69 2.40
C SER A 126 -9.20 14.38 1.72
N VAL A 127 -10.20 13.63 1.25
CA VAL A 127 -9.98 12.32 0.63
C VAL A 127 -10.00 12.39 -0.89
N THR A 128 -9.01 11.76 -1.51
CA THR A 128 -8.79 11.73 -2.96
C THR A 128 -8.95 10.30 -3.51
N PRO A 129 -9.34 10.13 -4.78
CA PRO A 129 -9.47 8.81 -5.38
C PRO A 129 -8.10 8.22 -5.74
N HIS A 130 -7.90 6.94 -5.42
CA HIS A 130 -6.74 6.13 -5.84
C HIS A 130 -7.22 4.93 -6.65
N ASP A 131 -6.83 4.83 -7.91
CA ASP A 131 -7.32 3.78 -8.82
C ASP A 131 -6.42 2.55 -8.92
N VAL A 132 -5.20 2.60 -8.36
CA VAL A 132 -4.26 1.46 -8.38
C VAL A 132 -4.12 0.86 -6.98
N TYR A 133 -4.31 -0.45 -6.84
CA TYR A 133 -4.04 -1.12 -5.57
C TYR A 133 -2.55 -1.05 -5.17
N GLY A 134 -2.29 -0.98 -3.87
CA GLY A 134 -0.97 -0.95 -3.28
C GLY A 134 -1.04 -1.28 -1.79
N SER A 135 0.03 -1.87 -1.25
CA SER A 135 0.22 -2.07 0.18
C SER A 135 1.67 -1.95 0.61
N SER A 136 1.94 -0.96 1.45
CA SER A 136 3.24 -0.70 2.08
C SER A 136 3.59 -1.72 3.16
N ILE A 137 2.60 -2.47 3.67
CA ILE A 137 2.82 -3.58 4.61
C ILE A 137 2.72 -4.96 3.95
N GLY A 138 2.57 -5.00 2.62
CA GLY A 138 2.53 -6.21 1.80
C GLY A 138 1.29 -7.09 2.01
N VAL A 139 0.13 -6.47 2.27
CA VAL A 139 -1.15 -7.16 2.18
C VAL A 139 -1.43 -7.55 0.73
N LEU A 140 -1.82 -8.80 0.49
CA LEU A 140 -2.04 -9.34 -0.84
C LEU A 140 -3.35 -8.84 -1.45
N GLY A 141 -3.27 -8.10 -2.57
CA GLY A 141 -4.43 -7.56 -3.29
C GLY A 141 -5.41 -8.63 -3.77
N CYS A 142 -4.90 -9.82 -4.11
CA CYS A 142 -5.72 -10.95 -4.57
C CYS A 142 -6.52 -11.63 -3.44
N HIS A 143 -6.27 -11.26 -2.18
CA HIS A 143 -6.97 -11.78 -1.01
C HIS A 143 -7.72 -10.70 -0.23
N VAL A 144 -7.91 -9.52 -0.83
CA VAL A 144 -8.71 -8.44 -0.23
C VAL A 144 -9.64 -7.79 -1.25
N ASN A 145 -10.68 -7.12 -0.76
CA ASN A 145 -11.47 -6.22 -1.58
C ASN A 145 -10.69 -4.91 -1.81
N VAL A 146 -9.96 -4.83 -2.92
CA VAL A 146 -9.14 -3.66 -3.28
C VAL A 146 -9.93 -2.36 -3.48
N ASN A 147 -11.26 -2.45 -3.56
CA ASN A 147 -12.17 -1.30 -3.63
C ASN A 147 -12.49 -0.68 -2.27
N ARG A 148 -11.86 -1.13 -1.18
CA ARG A 148 -12.08 -0.63 0.19
C ARG A 148 -10.77 -0.40 0.94
N ILE A 149 -9.81 0.25 0.30
CA ILE A 149 -8.45 0.44 0.82
C ILE A 149 -8.16 1.92 1.06
N ALA A 150 -7.38 2.20 2.12
CA ALA A 150 -6.84 3.52 2.44
C ALA A 150 -5.33 3.56 2.17
N TYR A 151 -4.90 4.66 1.54
CA TYR A 151 -3.52 5.02 1.24
C TYR A 151 -3.24 6.37 1.89
N TRP A 152 -2.80 6.38 3.15
CA TRP A 152 -2.76 7.59 3.97
C TRP A 152 -1.33 8.06 4.24
N PRO A 153 -1.10 9.32 4.65
CA PRO A 153 0.26 9.82 4.84
C PRO A 153 1.00 9.13 6.00
N THR A 154 0.23 8.55 6.93
CA THR A 154 0.75 7.84 8.09
C THR A 154 1.01 6.37 7.74
N PHE A 155 2.04 5.79 8.35
CA PHE A 155 2.29 4.37 8.20
C PHE A 155 1.16 3.56 8.88
N PRO A 156 0.72 2.42 8.30
CA PRO A 156 -0.27 1.55 8.92
C PRO A 156 0.15 1.07 10.32
N GLY A 157 -0.77 1.13 11.28
CA GLY A 157 -0.53 0.68 12.66
C GLY A 157 -0.71 -0.84 12.84
N CYS A 158 -0.42 -1.33 14.05
CA CYS A 158 -0.58 -2.76 14.36
C CYS A 158 -2.00 -3.18 14.77
N ASP A 159 -2.83 -2.23 15.21
CA ASP A 159 -4.15 -2.52 15.81
C ASP A 159 -5.32 -1.75 15.16
N ASN A 160 -5.04 -0.61 14.53
CA ASN A 160 -6.05 0.31 14.04
C ASN A 160 -6.06 0.41 12.52
N LEU A 161 -6.06 -0.74 11.83
CA LEU A 161 -6.09 -0.78 10.37
C LEU A 161 -7.49 -0.43 9.81
N CYS A 162 -8.57 -0.80 10.49
CA CYS A 162 -9.91 -0.49 10.03
C CYS A 162 -10.28 0.97 10.33
N LYS A 163 -10.68 1.69 9.29
CA LYS A 163 -11.11 3.09 9.37
C LYS A 163 -12.53 3.20 8.87
N LYS A 164 -13.32 4.05 9.50
CA LYS A 164 -14.58 4.52 8.93
C LYS A 164 -14.38 5.91 8.40
N VAL A 165 -14.71 6.14 7.13
CA VAL A 165 -14.64 7.46 6.49
C VAL A 165 -16.04 7.92 6.15
N THR A 166 -16.36 9.17 6.49
CA THR A 166 -17.67 9.77 6.29
C THR A 166 -17.57 11.05 5.48
N SER A 167 -18.37 11.17 4.43
CA SER A 167 -18.52 12.39 3.62
C SER A 167 -19.91 12.43 2.99
N ASN A 168 -20.44 13.63 2.75
CA ASN A 168 -21.77 13.82 2.13
C ASN A 168 -22.91 13.00 2.75
N GLY A 169 -22.87 12.79 4.08
CA GLY A 169 -23.86 11.99 4.81
C GLY A 169 -23.76 10.47 4.61
N ARG A 170 -22.70 9.98 3.97
CA ARG A 170 -22.43 8.56 3.71
C ARG A 170 -21.16 8.12 4.42
N SER A 171 -21.11 6.86 4.83
CA SER A 171 -19.92 6.26 5.45
C SER A 171 -19.52 4.98 4.73
N VAL A 172 -18.22 4.69 4.75
CA VAL A 172 -17.64 3.41 4.34
C VAL A 172 -16.58 2.97 5.33
N TYR A 173 -16.47 1.66 5.53
CA TYR A 173 -15.32 1.07 6.21
C TYR A 173 -14.26 0.72 5.17
N ILE A 174 -13.01 1.06 5.48
CA ILE A 174 -11.85 0.84 4.61
C ILE A 174 -10.66 0.36 5.45
N LEU A 175 -9.79 -0.39 4.81
CA LEU A 175 -8.61 -0.97 5.42
C LEU A 175 -7.37 -0.11 5.09
N HIS A 176 -6.75 0.49 6.10
CA HIS A 176 -5.53 1.29 5.97
C HIS A 176 -4.30 0.40 6.01
N ILE A 177 -3.75 0.09 4.83
CA ILE A 177 -2.64 -0.87 4.64
C ILE A 177 -1.54 -0.32 3.73
N ASP A 178 -1.66 0.95 3.36
CA ASP A 178 -0.68 1.61 2.52
C ASP A 178 -0.38 3.02 3.01
N GLN A 179 0.86 3.43 2.82
CA GLN A 179 1.31 4.78 3.10
C GLN A 179 1.46 5.55 1.79
N SER A 180 0.77 6.67 1.69
CA SER A 180 0.94 7.63 0.60
C SER A 180 2.11 8.60 0.86
N GLY A 181 2.49 9.35 -0.18
CA GLY A 181 3.47 10.44 -0.08
C GLY A 181 2.97 11.74 0.57
N GLY A 182 1.73 11.79 1.09
CA GLY A 182 1.20 12.99 1.75
C GLY A 182 -0.30 13.25 1.65
N ALA A 183 -1.03 12.51 0.81
CA ALA A 183 -2.49 12.64 0.65
C ALA A 183 -3.26 11.56 1.42
N HIS A 184 -4.52 11.82 1.78
CA HIS A 184 -5.40 10.77 2.30
C HIS A 184 -6.16 10.16 1.14
N ASP A 185 -5.52 9.30 0.37
CA ASP A 185 -6.18 8.64 -0.74
C ASP A 185 -6.96 7.42 -0.24
N ILE A 186 -8.05 7.11 -0.94
CA ILE A 186 -8.81 5.87 -0.74
C ILE A 186 -9.13 5.28 -2.10
N SER A 187 -9.35 3.97 -2.16
CA SER A 187 -9.69 3.25 -3.37
C SER A 187 -10.81 3.96 -4.15
N TYR A 188 -10.67 4.07 -5.47
CA TYR A 188 -11.52 4.89 -6.32
C TYR A 188 -13.02 4.61 -6.14
N ASP A 189 -13.41 3.35 -5.98
CA ASP A 189 -14.81 2.99 -5.71
C ASP A 189 -15.35 3.58 -4.40
N ALA A 190 -14.58 3.49 -3.32
CA ALA A 190 -14.95 4.03 -2.01
C ALA A 190 -15.10 5.56 -2.08
N TRP A 191 -14.16 6.23 -2.75
CA TRP A 191 -14.24 7.67 -3.01
C TRP A 191 -15.48 8.02 -3.85
N ASN A 192 -15.75 7.28 -4.93
CA ASN A 192 -16.87 7.54 -5.82
C ASN A 192 -18.21 7.37 -5.11
N TYR A 193 -18.32 6.36 -4.23
CA TYR A 193 -19.50 6.16 -3.40
C TYR A 193 -19.71 7.30 -2.41
N LEU A 194 -18.66 7.76 -1.74
CA LEU A 194 -18.77 8.92 -0.84
C LEU A 194 -19.12 10.21 -1.59
N ASN A 195 -18.57 10.40 -2.78
CA ASN A 195 -18.79 11.57 -3.62
C ASN A 195 -20.21 11.61 -4.22
N SER A 196 -20.62 10.53 -4.88
CA SER A 196 -21.83 10.47 -5.73
C SER A 196 -22.97 9.62 -5.15
N GLY A 197 -22.66 8.69 -4.24
CA GLY A 197 -23.58 7.66 -3.77
C GLY A 197 -23.64 6.40 -4.63
N SER A 198 -22.80 6.26 -5.66
CA SER A 198 -22.77 5.10 -6.57
C SER A 198 -21.39 4.45 -6.61
N SER A 199 -21.32 3.15 -6.92
CA SER A 199 -20.04 2.49 -7.22
C SER A 199 -19.40 3.11 -8.48
N ALA A 200 -18.07 3.16 -8.52
CA ALA A 200 -17.34 3.56 -9.72
C ALA A 200 -17.55 2.58 -10.89
N THR A 201 -17.89 1.31 -10.60
CA THR A 201 -18.25 0.33 -11.64
C THR A 201 -19.63 0.57 -12.26
N GLU A 202 -20.47 1.38 -11.62
CA GLU A 202 -21.84 1.66 -12.08
C GLU A 202 -21.94 3.07 -12.68
N ASN A 203 -21.49 4.07 -11.94
CA ASN A 203 -21.57 5.48 -12.32
C ASN A 203 -20.28 6.20 -11.91
N PRO A 204 -19.19 6.03 -12.69
CA PRO A 204 -17.91 6.65 -12.38
C PRO A 204 -17.99 8.17 -12.51
N THR A 205 -17.45 8.86 -11.51
CA THR A 205 -17.25 10.31 -11.51
C THR A 205 -15.77 10.64 -11.46
N MET A 206 -15.40 11.82 -11.96
CA MET A 206 -14.04 12.34 -11.84
C MET A 206 -14.04 13.54 -10.90
N GLY A 207 -12.96 13.73 -10.16
CA GLY A 207 -12.80 14.82 -9.22
C GLY A 207 -11.46 14.78 -8.50
N GLY A 208 -11.43 15.36 -7.30
CA GLY A 208 -10.26 15.38 -6.44
C GLY A 208 -10.67 15.28 -4.97
N GLY A 209 -9.97 16.01 -4.11
CA GLY A 209 -10.22 15.99 -2.68
C GLY A 209 -11.65 16.39 -2.32
N ILE A 210 -12.35 15.54 -1.57
CA ILE A 210 -13.63 15.87 -0.92
C ILE A 210 -13.43 15.97 0.60
N PRO A 211 -14.07 16.95 1.28
CA PRO A 211 -14.04 17.01 2.73
C PRO A 211 -14.65 15.75 3.34
N ALA A 212 -13.95 15.16 4.30
CA ALA A 212 -14.41 13.97 5.01
C ALA A 212 -13.96 14.00 6.47
N THR A 213 -14.61 13.19 7.29
CA THR A 213 -14.12 12.83 8.62
C THR A 213 -13.76 11.35 8.64
N TRP A 214 -12.89 10.97 9.56
CA TRP A 214 -12.55 9.58 9.81
C TRP A 214 -12.52 9.27 11.30
N GLU A 215 -12.72 8.00 11.62
CA GLU A 215 -12.52 7.42 12.95
C GLU A 215 -11.92 6.02 12.84
N ASP A 216 -11.10 5.64 13.82
CA ASP A 216 -10.69 4.27 14.04
C ASP A 216 -11.95 3.41 14.29
N ALA A 217 -12.02 2.28 13.60
CA ALA A 217 -13.11 1.33 13.74
C ALA A 217 -12.57 -0.02 14.22
N ASP A 218 -13.43 -0.78 14.88
CA ASP A 218 -13.13 -2.18 15.19
C ASP A 218 -12.89 -2.96 13.88
N MET A 219 -11.89 -3.84 13.89
CA MET A 219 -11.53 -4.69 12.75
C MET A 219 -12.68 -5.57 12.26
N ASP A 220 -13.65 -5.89 13.12
CA ASP A 220 -14.87 -6.60 12.74
C ASP A 220 -15.69 -5.88 11.65
N ASN A 221 -15.56 -4.56 11.55
CA ASN A 221 -16.22 -3.77 10.49
C ASN A 221 -15.51 -3.88 9.13
N CYS A 222 -14.28 -4.38 9.10
CA CYS A 222 -13.48 -4.57 7.89
C CYS A 222 -13.29 -6.06 7.53
N LYS A 223 -13.92 -6.99 8.25
CA LYS A 223 -13.75 -8.43 8.02
C LYS A 223 -14.19 -8.87 6.62
N ASP A 224 -15.18 -8.20 6.04
CA ASP A 224 -15.65 -8.47 4.69
C ASP A 224 -14.68 -7.97 3.61
N ILE A 225 -13.72 -7.11 3.96
CA ILE A 225 -12.64 -6.70 3.07
C ILE A 225 -11.62 -7.83 2.94
N ILE A 226 -11.39 -8.63 3.98
CA ILE A 226 -10.45 -9.76 3.99
C ILE A 226 -11.12 -10.99 3.35
N LYS A 227 -10.49 -11.55 2.31
CA LYS A 227 -11.06 -12.65 1.49
C LYS A 227 -10.33 -13.98 1.66
N THR A 228 -9.36 -14.06 2.56
CA THR A 228 -8.70 -15.31 2.91
C THR A 228 -9.70 -16.30 3.50
N PRO A 229 -9.52 -17.62 3.27
CA PRO A 229 -10.41 -18.64 3.83
C PRO A 229 -10.47 -18.65 5.36
N ASP A 230 -9.39 -18.22 6.03
CA ASP A 230 -9.29 -18.17 7.49
C ASP A 230 -9.66 -16.80 8.08
N GLY A 231 -10.06 -15.83 7.24
CA GLY A 231 -10.41 -14.48 7.66
C GLY A 231 -9.25 -13.66 8.22
N LYS A 232 -8.00 -14.14 8.08
CA LYS A 232 -6.81 -13.44 8.57
C LYS A 232 -6.21 -12.53 7.52
N LEU A 233 -5.60 -11.43 7.96
CA LEU A 233 -4.92 -10.44 7.12
C LEU A 233 -3.82 -11.12 6.26
N PRO A 234 -3.95 -11.13 4.92
CA PRO A 234 -3.05 -11.88 4.04
C PRO A 234 -1.76 -11.10 3.79
N LEU A 235 -0.67 -11.46 4.45
CA LEU A 235 0.63 -10.85 4.27
C LEU A 235 1.53 -11.68 3.35
N SER A 236 2.31 -11.00 2.51
CA SER A 236 3.37 -11.65 1.72
C SER A 236 4.46 -12.18 2.65
N ALA A 237 4.64 -13.49 2.68
CA ALA A 237 5.67 -14.14 3.49
C ALA A 237 7.10 -13.66 3.14
N ALA A 238 7.32 -13.27 1.88
CA ALA A 238 8.62 -12.82 1.40
C ALA A 238 8.90 -11.35 1.74
N ASN A 239 7.86 -10.51 1.79
CA ASN A 239 8.02 -9.04 1.83
C ASN A 239 7.43 -8.36 3.08
N SER A 240 6.65 -9.05 3.90
CA SER A 240 5.93 -8.46 5.03
C SER A 240 6.45 -8.88 6.40
N MET A 241 7.54 -9.66 6.46
CA MET A 241 8.05 -10.18 7.73
C MET A 241 8.44 -9.07 8.71
N ASN A 242 9.00 -7.96 8.23
CA ASN A 242 9.33 -6.82 9.09
C ASN A 242 8.09 -6.16 9.69
N THR A 243 6.99 -6.05 8.94
CA THR A 243 5.72 -5.55 9.48
C THR A 243 5.16 -6.52 10.53
N TRP A 244 5.05 -7.81 10.18
CA TRP A 244 4.46 -8.80 11.08
C TRP A 244 5.27 -8.98 12.37
N ALA A 245 6.59 -9.08 12.28
CA ALA A 245 7.49 -9.23 13.42
C ALA A 245 7.72 -7.92 14.18
N GLY A 246 7.58 -6.77 13.52
CA GLY A 246 7.69 -5.45 14.14
C GLY A 246 6.46 -5.08 14.98
N CYS A 247 5.31 -5.69 14.70
CA CYS A 247 4.13 -5.57 15.54
C CYS A 247 4.24 -6.48 16.77
N PRO A 248 4.00 -5.96 17.99
CA PRO A 248 4.17 -6.72 19.22
C PRO A 248 3.14 -7.85 19.33
N ALA A 249 3.50 -8.92 20.04
CA ALA A 249 2.57 -9.98 20.41
C ALA A 249 1.35 -9.38 21.13
N GLY A 250 0.16 -9.90 20.83
CA GLY A 250 -1.12 -9.35 21.28
C GLY A 250 -1.71 -8.24 20.41
N SER A 251 -0.96 -7.69 19.43
CA SER A 251 -1.54 -6.77 18.44
C SER A 251 -2.29 -7.49 17.32
N TYR A 252 -3.24 -6.81 16.67
CA TYR A 252 -4.05 -7.42 15.61
C TYR A 252 -3.21 -7.97 14.47
N VAL A 253 -2.25 -7.19 13.94
CA VAL A 253 -1.37 -7.63 12.85
C VAL A 253 -0.56 -8.87 13.25
N HIS A 254 -0.08 -8.97 14.48
CA HIS A 254 0.70 -10.13 14.91
C HIS A 254 -0.15 -11.39 15.02
N GLU A 255 -1.34 -11.30 15.64
CA GLU A 255 -2.18 -12.47 15.97
C GLU A 255 -3.12 -12.90 14.81
N ASN A 256 -3.57 -11.94 14.01
CA ASN A 256 -4.64 -12.10 13.03
C ASN A 256 -4.14 -11.98 11.57
N SER A 257 -2.87 -12.23 11.34
CA SER A 257 -2.32 -12.35 9.97
C SER A 257 -2.10 -13.80 9.55
N SER A 258 -2.15 -14.03 8.25
CA SER A 258 -1.70 -15.25 7.59
C SER A 258 -0.58 -14.91 6.61
N LEU A 259 0.48 -15.72 6.59
CA LEU A 259 1.62 -15.54 5.69
C LEU A 259 1.40 -16.40 4.44
N TRP A 260 1.64 -15.81 3.26
CA TRP A 260 1.39 -16.44 1.97
C TRP A 260 2.60 -16.34 1.04
N ASN A 261 2.88 -17.38 0.25
CA ASN A 261 4.05 -17.43 -0.65
C ASN A 261 3.83 -16.67 -1.97
N VAL A 262 3.17 -15.50 -1.92
CA VAL A 262 2.99 -14.63 -3.07
C VAL A 262 4.04 -13.53 -3.01
N LEU A 263 4.90 -13.47 -4.02
CA LEU A 263 6.04 -12.57 -4.06
C LEU A 263 5.63 -11.14 -4.39
N ASN A 264 4.65 -10.94 -5.26
CA ASN A 264 4.16 -9.59 -5.55
C ASN A 264 2.83 -9.34 -4.82
N PRO A 265 2.81 -8.58 -3.71
CA PRO A 265 1.58 -8.33 -2.96
C PRO A 265 0.56 -7.47 -3.71
N ASN A 266 1.00 -6.59 -4.61
CA ASN A 266 0.12 -5.60 -5.22
C ASN A 266 -0.64 -6.20 -6.43
N ALA A 267 0.04 -6.91 -7.33
CA ALA A 267 -0.60 -7.53 -8.49
C ALA A 267 -0.83 -9.05 -8.38
N CYS A 268 -0.23 -9.73 -7.40
CA CYS A 268 -0.27 -11.19 -7.27
C CYS A 268 0.16 -11.95 -8.54
N THR A 269 1.20 -11.45 -9.22
CA THR A 269 1.69 -12.00 -10.50
C THR A 269 2.82 -13.01 -10.35
N PHE A 270 3.44 -13.11 -9.17
CA PHE A 270 4.58 -13.99 -8.91
C PHE A 270 4.44 -14.75 -7.58
N GLY A 271 4.93 -15.99 -7.57
CA GLY A 271 4.96 -16.88 -6.41
C GLY A 271 3.92 -18.00 -6.51
N TYR A 272 3.51 -18.50 -5.34
CA TYR A 272 2.55 -19.58 -5.18
C TYR A 272 1.42 -19.12 -4.25
N ASN A 273 0.17 -19.35 -4.65
CA ASN A 273 -0.98 -19.03 -3.81
C ASN A 273 -1.18 -20.11 -2.73
N GLU A 274 -0.26 -20.14 -1.77
CA GLU A 274 -0.20 -21.12 -0.69
C GLU A 274 0.13 -20.45 0.64
N ARG A 275 -0.34 -21.06 1.72
CA ARG A 275 -0.07 -20.60 3.07
C ARG A 275 1.30 -21.07 3.54
N CYS A 276 2.01 -20.20 4.22
CA CYS A 276 3.24 -20.49 4.92
C CYS A 276 3.02 -20.57 6.43
N THR A 277 3.95 -21.21 7.13
CA THR A 277 4.01 -21.29 8.58
C THR A 277 5.30 -20.65 9.08
N ILE A 278 5.31 -20.10 10.28
CA ILE A 278 6.53 -19.57 10.90
C ILE A 278 6.71 -20.14 12.29
N ASP A 279 7.95 -20.53 12.59
CA ASP A 279 8.42 -20.86 13.92
C ASP A 279 9.63 -19.98 14.22
N LEU A 280 9.41 -18.95 15.02
CA LEU A 280 10.45 -17.99 15.41
C LEU A 280 11.55 -18.60 16.28
N ALA A 281 11.33 -19.78 16.86
CA ALA A 281 12.40 -20.51 17.54
C ALA A 281 13.39 -21.16 16.55
N VAL A 282 12.98 -21.32 15.28
CA VAL A 282 13.80 -21.94 14.22
C VAL A 282 14.33 -20.89 13.25
N SER A 283 13.49 -19.96 12.79
CA SER A 283 13.85 -19.02 11.73
C SER A 283 13.01 -17.74 11.79
N ASN A 284 13.59 -16.63 11.34
CA ASN A 284 12.87 -15.38 11.08
C ASN A 284 12.22 -15.35 9.68
N GLN A 285 12.36 -16.42 8.90
CA GLN A 285 11.70 -16.60 7.61
C GLN A 285 10.60 -17.65 7.71
N ALA A 286 9.48 -17.41 7.03
CA ALA A 286 8.41 -18.37 6.93
C ALA A 286 8.83 -19.61 6.12
N SER A 287 8.36 -20.77 6.53
CA SER A 287 8.44 -22.02 5.78
C SER A 287 7.18 -22.18 4.93
N CYS A 288 7.36 -22.41 3.64
CA CYS A 288 6.28 -22.56 2.65
C CYS A 288 6.43 -23.91 1.92
N PRO A 289 5.35 -24.48 1.36
CA PRO A 289 5.44 -25.72 0.58
C PRO A 289 6.39 -25.62 -0.63
N HIS A 290 6.40 -24.48 -1.31
CA HIS A 290 7.40 -24.14 -2.34
C HIS A 290 8.45 -23.16 -1.80
N VAL A 291 9.53 -22.98 -2.55
CA VAL A 291 10.60 -22.01 -2.21
C VAL A 291 9.98 -20.64 -1.96
N LEU A 292 10.30 -20.06 -0.80
CA LEU A 292 9.86 -18.72 -0.42
C LEU A 292 10.40 -17.69 -1.41
N GLY A 293 9.53 -16.79 -1.88
CA GLY A 293 9.93 -15.69 -2.77
C GLY A 293 10.26 -16.13 -4.20
N ALA A 294 9.70 -17.25 -4.64
CA ALA A 294 9.85 -17.71 -6.00
C ALA A 294 9.23 -16.74 -7.02
N ASN A 295 9.91 -16.55 -8.16
CA ASN A 295 9.47 -15.70 -9.27
C ASN A 295 8.62 -16.44 -10.32
N ASN A 296 8.05 -17.59 -9.97
CA ASN A 296 7.14 -18.33 -10.86
C ASN A 296 5.92 -17.47 -11.16
N ALA A 297 5.45 -17.48 -12.41
CA ALA A 297 4.23 -16.78 -12.78
C ALA A 297 3.04 -17.36 -12.01
N LEU A 298 2.31 -16.49 -11.33
CA LEU A 298 1.08 -16.82 -10.61
C LEU A 298 -0.12 -16.43 -11.48
N THR A 299 -1.06 -17.36 -11.65
CA THR A 299 -2.27 -17.17 -12.46
C THR A 299 -3.52 -17.56 -11.69
N GLY A 300 -4.68 -17.05 -12.11
CA GLY A 300 -5.99 -17.43 -11.55
C GLY A 300 -6.44 -16.60 -10.35
N VAL A 301 -5.61 -15.67 -9.88
CA VAL A 301 -5.92 -14.75 -8.77
C VAL A 301 -5.56 -13.29 -9.12
N PRO A 302 -6.08 -12.74 -10.22
CA PRO A 302 -5.71 -11.39 -10.65
C PRO A 302 -6.21 -10.34 -9.65
N VAL A 303 -5.44 -9.27 -9.49
CA VAL A 303 -5.92 -8.04 -8.84
C VAL A 303 -6.52 -7.13 -9.91
N GLU A 304 -7.75 -6.67 -9.67
CA GLU A 304 -8.48 -5.83 -10.63
C GLU A 304 -8.72 -4.43 -10.07
N ASN A 305 -8.17 -3.44 -10.75
CA ASN A 305 -8.36 -2.03 -10.47
C ASN A 305 -9.51 -1.48 -11.31
N ILE A 306 -10.27 -0.52 -10.79
CA ILE A 306 -11.27 0.21 -11.59
C ILE A 306 -10.56 1.39 -12.24
N GLN A 307 -10.57 1.46 -13.58
CA GLN A 307 -9.88 2.55 -14.27
C GLN A 307 -10.52 3.90 -13.91
N TYR A 308 -9.71 4.88 -13.51
CA TYR A 308 -10.22 6.19 -13.13
C TYR A 308 -11.10 6.84 -14.21
N GLY A 309 -12.25 7.38 -13.78
CA GLY A 309 -13.24 7.99 -14.66
C GLY A 309 -14.03 6.99 -15.52
N LYS A 310 -13.86 5.68 -15.32
CA LYS A 310 -14.54 4.63 -16.09
C LYS A 310 -15.08 3.52 -15.19
N SER A 311 -16.05 2.79 -15.71
CA SER A 311 -16.61 1.60 -15.06
C SER A 311 -15.83 0.32 -15.37
N SER A 312 -14.93 0.35 -16.33
CA SER A 312 -14.12 -0.79 -16.75
C SER A 312 -13.02 -1.12 -15.74
N LYS A 313 -12.82 -2.41 -15.50
CA LYS A 313 -11.71 -2.92 -14.71
C LYS A 313 -10.47 -3.17 -15.57
N VAL A 314 -9.30 -3.05 -14.97
CA VAL A 314 -8.01 -3.39 -15.56
C VAL A 314 -7.22 -4.25 -14.58
N THR A 315 -6.55 -5.28 -15.08
CA THR A 315 -5.66 -6.10 -14.25
C THR A 315 -4.46 -5.28 -13.79
N ALA A 316 -4.14 -5.33 -12.50
CA ALA A 316 -2.94 -4.72 -11.95
C ALA A 316 -1.70 -5.38 -12.54
N LEU A 317 -0.71 -4.56 -12.91
CA LEU A 317 0.56 -5.03 -13.48
C LEU A 317 1.72 -4.98 -12.48
N GLN A 318 1.53 -4.24 -11.39
CA GLN A 318 2.52 -3.99 -10.35
C GLN A 318 1.93 -4.31 -9.01
#